data_AF-A0A329ZPW6-F1
#
_entry.id   AF-A0A329ZPW6-F1
#
_cell.length_a   1.000
_cell.length_b   1.000
_cell.length_c   1.000
_cell.angle_alpha   90.00
_cell.angle_beta   90.00
_cell.angle_gamma   90.00
#
_symmetry.space_group_name_H-M   'P 1'
#
loop_
_entity.id
_entity.type
_entity.pdbx_description
1 polymer ?
#
loop_
_entity_poly.entity_id
_entity_poly.type
_entity_poly.pdbx_seq_one_letter_code
_entity_poly.pdbx_strand_id
1 'polypeptide(L)'
;MSDFYRFYIFRASIFEFYFFKNKSFQQFYKNYTDPNSLFRHLNTNSIKTEEFYNEAKRIIDSEEYLSNLKKENLDNSLQGYFVDFRQIDLQAGNNTFYKTQAISKSLENIISIFSPNFLLNIHSVDANELNRDFYNELIHILGLKEFDNKGKILIVIDDTKKESFAKHILTKLQDKSNEMPELLTEITMGLLIVWLNRILFLKLIEANLIDFNDKSLAFLSFDRIKDFSTLSHLFFEVLAKKKEERNLNKGFNNLPYLNSSLFTQTELENKYLEINSLDNTLEVEYFTHTRIYTKDKRHQGKVRFLQYLFEFLSIWDFGKIKGQDRTKLINSAVLGLVFEKLNAYKEGSFYTPSFITMHMCKVSLERIVCKKFNTQFQWNAKNLQELRENFIDRDFSQDKKILYKEVLKSIRICDPSVGSGHFLVSALNDLIYIYYKLGLHDFTCELKIDNDELIIINKNGELSFVLPKQISYNNIFLKDKK
;
A
#
# COMPACT_ATOMS: atom_id res chain seq x y z
N MET A 1 7.43 38.75 18.44
CA MET A 1 6.12 38.05 18.36
C MET A 1 6.12 37.24 17.07
N SER A 2 5.78 35.94 17.14
CA SER A 2 5.56 35.16 15.91
C SER A 2 4.29 35.65 15.24
N ASP A 3 4.30 35.85 13.93
CA ASP A 3 3.09 36.24 13.21
C ASP A 3 2.18 35.04 12.90
N PHE A 4 2.56 33.81 13.28
CA PHE A 4 1.85 32.55 13.00
C PHE A 4 1.59 32.27 11.52
N TYR A 5 2.22 33.02 10.62
CA TYR A 5 2.12 32.82 9.18
C TYR A 5 3.44 32.36 8.56
N ARG A 6 4.58 32.74 9.15
CA ARG A 6 5.92 32.42 8.67
C ARG A 6 6.62 31.43 9.59
N PHE A 7 7.04 30.31 9.02
CA PHE A 7 7.75 29.25 9.74
C PHE A 7 9.10 28.99 9.08
N TYR A 8 10.15 28.95 9.90
CA TYR A 8 11.47 28.45 9.51
C TYR A 8 11.69 27.11 10.21
N ILE A 9 11.84 26.05 9.42
CA ILE A 9 11.98 24.67 9.89
C ILE A 9 13.39 24.21 9.57
N PHE A 10 14.16 23.83 10.58
CA PHE A 10 15.52 23.31 10.44
C PHE A 10 15.71 22.12 11.39
N ARG A 11 16.73 21.29 11.13
CA ARG A 11 17.02 20.13 11.97
C ARG A 11 17.51 20.57 13.35
N ALA A 12 17.06 19.89 14.40
CA ALA A 12 17.49 20.19 15.78
C ALA A 12 19.02 20.11 15.95
N SER A 13 19.69 19.19 15.23
CA SER A 13 21.15 19.10 15.23
C SER A 13 21.83 20.40 14.75
N ILE A 14 21.24 21.09 13.77
CA ILE A 14 21.76 22.38 13.28
C ILE A 14 21.70 23.41 14.41
N PHE A 15 20.59 23.51 15.13
CA PHE A 15 20.51 24.39 16.30
C PHE A 15 21.55 24.06 17.37
N GLU A 16 21.77 22.77 17.60
CA GLU A 16 22.76 22.30 18.57
C GLU A 16 24.18 22.79 18.23
N PHE A 17 24.58 22.69 16.96
CA PHE A 17 25.92 23.12 16.53
C PHE A 17 26.06 24.65 16.51
N TYR A 18 25.11 25.37 15.91
CA TYR A 18 25.23 26.82 15.71
C TYR A 18 25.06 27.62 17.01
N PHE A 19 24.20 27.16 17.93
CA PHE A 19 23.85 27.93 19.12
C PHE A 19 24.21 27.21 20.42
N PHE A 20 23.82 25.94 20.57
CA PHE A 20 23.96 25.26 21.87
C PHE A 20 25.41 24.94 22.23
N LYS A 21 26.22 24.45 21.28
CA LYS A 21 27.64 24.12 21.47
C LYS A 21 28.56 25.34 21.32
N ASN A 22 28.08 26.40 20.69
CA ASN A 22 28.87 27.59 20.44
C ASN A 22 29.15 28.35 21.75
N LYS A 23 30.43 28.50 22.09
CA LYS A 23 30.87 29.12 23.36
C LYS A 23 30.40 30.57 23.51
N SER A 24 30.40 31.35 22.43
CA SER A 24 29.96 32.74 22.43
C SER A 24 28.48 32.84 22.79
N PHE A 25 27.64 31.96 22.22
CA PHE A 25 26.21 31.87 22.55
C PHE A 25 25.95 31.32 23.95
N GLN A 26 26.71 30.31 24.41
CA GLN A 26 26.59 29.80 25.78
C GLN A 26 26.90 30.89 26.82
N GLN A 27 27.96 31.68 26.59
CA GLN A 27 28.33 32.77 27.49
C GLN A 27 27.29 33.89 27.46
N PHE A 28 26.83 34.26 26.27
CA PHE A 28 25.75 35.23 26.10
C PHE A 28 24.48 34.81 26.83
N TYR A 29 24.02 33.57 26.65
CA TYR A 29 22.83 33.05 27.31
C TYR A 29 22.98 32.98 28.84
N LYS A 30 24.14 32.57 29.35
CA LYS A 30 24.45 32.60 30.79
C LYS A 30 24.38 34.03 31.33
N ASN A 31 25.00 35.00 30.65
CA ASN A 31 24.95 36.40 31.06
C ASN A 31 23.53 36.95 30.99
N TYR A 32 22.75 36.57 29.98
CA TYR A 32 21.36 37.01 29.81
C TYR A 32 20.42 36.44 30.89
N THR A 33 20.66 35.20 31.33
CA THR A 33 19.85 34.52 32.36
C THR A 33 20.33 34.76 33.79
N ASP A 34 21.54 35.32 33.98
CA ASP A 34 22.07 35.65 35.30
C ASP A 34 21.21 36.75 35.99
N PRO A 35 20.67 36.48 37.19
CA PRO A 35 19.90 37.44 37.98
C PRO A 35 20.64 38.74 38.32
N ASN A 36 21.98 38.78 38.20
CA ASN A 36 22.82 39.93 38.49
C ASN A 36 23.29 40.68 37.24
N SER A 37 22.82 40.29 36.05
CA SER A 37 23.25 40.94 34.82
C SER A 37 22.53 42.27 34.55
N LEU A 38 23.14 43.08 33.68
CA LEU A 38 22.60 44.37 33.22
C LEU A 38 21.23 44.22 32.53
N PHE A 39 20.87 43.03 32.06
CA PHE A 39 19.58 42.74 31.42
C PHE A 39 18.41 42.67 32.42
N ARG A 40 18.68 42.71 33.73
CA ARG A 40 17.64 42.69 34.79
C ARG A 40 16.71 43.91 34.74
N HIS A 41 17.23 45.09 34.40
CA HIS A 41 16.52 46.38 34.53
C HIS A 41 15.50 46.67 33.41
N LEU A 42 15.40 45.81 32.41
CA LEU A 42 14.49 45.99 31.27
C LEU A 42 13.07 45.54 31.66
N ASN A 43 12.29 46.42 32.28
CA ASN A 43 11.00 46.07 32.91
C ASN A 43 9.81 45.82 31.96
N THR A 44 10.03 45.44 30.69
CA THR A 44 8.97 44.94 29.80
C THR A 44 9.45 43.73 28.99
N ASN A 45 8.60 42.71 28.85
CA ASN A 45 8.92 41.48 28.11
C ASN A 45 9.27 41.76 26.63
N SER A 46 8.74 42.83 26.03
CA SER A 46 9.03 43.27 24.67
C SER A 46 10.44 43.83 24.51
N ILE A 47 10.88 44.73 25.39
CA ILE A 47 12.22 45.36 25.31
C ILE A 47 13.32 44.33 25.59
N LYS A 48 13.11 43.42 26.55
CA LYS A 48 14.04 42.29 26.79
C LYS A 48 14.26 41.43 25.55
N THR A 49 13.20 41.21 24.77
CA THR A 49 13.23 40.33 23.60
C THR A 49 13.99 40.99 22.43
N GLU A 50 13.80 42.29 22.19
CA GLU A 50 14.50 43.00 21.10
C GLU A 50 16.01 43.12 21.35
N GLU A 51 16.41 43.46 22.57
CA GLU A 51 17.83 43.56 22.92
C GLU A 51 18.54 42.21 22.85
N PHE A 52 17.86 41.13 23.26
CA PHE A 52 18.37 39.78 23.08
C PHE A 52 18.69 39.49 21.60
N TYR A 53 17.76 39.81 20.69
CA TYR A 53 17.97 39.57 19.26
C TYR A 53 19.06 40.48 18.66
N ASN A 54 19.16 41.72 19.10
CA ASN A 54 20.21 42.64 18.66
C ASN A 54 21.60 42.15 19.06
N GLU A 55 21.75 41.65 20.29
CA GLU A 55 23.02 41.12 20.77
C GLU A 55 23.35 39.76 20.14
N ALA A 56 22.35 38.88 19.99
CA ALA A 56 22.51 37.64 19.24
C ALA A 56 22.97 37.90 17.80
N LYS A 57 22.42 38.92 17.14
CA LYS A 57 22.86 39.34 15.79
C LYS A 57 24.33 39.76 15.77
N ARG A 58 24.76 40.58 16.73
CA ARG A 58 26.17 41.00 16.85
C ARG A 58 27.11 39.81 17.03
N ILE A 59 26.71 38.81 17.80
CA ILE A 59 27.50 37.58 17.98
C ILE A 59 27.61 36.82 16.66
N ILE A 60 26.50 36.63 15.94
CA ILE A 60 26.48 35.93 14.64
C ILE A 60 27.36 36.65 13.60
N ASP A 61 27.34 37.99 13.60
CA ASP A 61 28.12 38.81 12.68
C ASP A 61 29.60 38.96 13.10
N SER A 62 30.01 38.44 14.26
CA SER A 62 31.37 38.58 14.78
C SER A 62 32.39 37.69 14.06
N GLU A 63 33.61 38.19 13.86
CA GLU A 63 34.71 37.41 13.26
C GLU A 63 35.03 36.14 14.05
N GLU A 64 34.92 36.19 15.37
CA GLU A 64 35.15 35.04 16.25
C GLU A 64 34.15 33.92 15.97
N TYR A 65 32.85 34.25 15.89
CA TYR A 65 31.80 33.29 15.59
C TYR A 65 31.98 32.67 14.19
N LEU A 66 32.23 33.50 13.19
CA LEU A 66 32.48 33.04 11.81
C LEU A 66 33.72 32.17 11.69
N SER A 67 34.78 32.47 12.45
CA SER A 67 36.00 31.66 12.50
C SER A 67 35.76 30.29 13.15
N ASN A 68 34.91 30.24 14.18
CA ASN A 68 34.55 28.99 14.86
C ASN A 68 33.70 28.09 13.96
N LEU A 69 32.75 28.64 13.19
CA LEU A 69 32.00 27.88 12.18
C LEU A 69 32.92 27.27 11.13
N LYS A 70 33.90 28.04 10.61
CA LYS A 70 34.87 27.53 9.63
C LYS A 70 35.75 26.41 10.20
N LYS A 71 36.17 26.49 11.46
CA LYS A 71 36.94 25.41 12.13
C LYS A 71 36.15 24.10 12.22
N GLU A 72 34.83 24.19 12.37
CA GLU A 72 33.93 23.03 12.42
C GLU A 72 33.41 22.62 11.03
N ASN A 73 33.93 23.20 9.93
CA ASN A 73 33.47 22.98 8.55
C ASN A 73 31.97 23.30 8.33
N LEU A 74 31.43 24.26 9.07
CA LEU A 74 30.04 24.74 8.96
C LEU A 74 29.98 26.03 8.14
N ASP A 75 28.93 26.17 7.32
CA ASP A 75 28.66 27.38 6.54
C ASP A 75 27.97 28.46 7.40
N ASN A 76 28.04 29.73 7.03
CA ASN A 76 27.35 30.83 7.73
C ASN A 76 25.84 30.90 7.39
N SER A 77 25.29 29.89 6.72
CA SER A 77 23.89 29.80 6.35
C SER A 77 23.18 28.69 7.12
N LEU A 78 22.04 29.00 7.74
CA LEU A 78 21.16 28.02 8.35
C LEU A 78 20.38 27.31 7.24
N GLN A 79 20.74 26.05 6.96
CA GLN A 79 19.97 25.23 6.03
C GLN A 79 18.64 24.82 6.66
N GLY A 80 17.55 25.16 5.98
CA GLY A 80 16.20 24.87 6.43
C GLY A 80 15.14 25.18 5.38
N TYR A 81 13.90 24.92 5.73
CA TYR A 81 12.72 25.22 4.93
C TYR A 81 12.03 26.46 5.46
N PHE A 82 11.71 27.38 4.57
CA PHE A 82 10.88 28.54 4.89
C PHE A 82 9.49 28.35 4.30
N VAL A 83 8.47 28.46 5.13
CA VAL A 83 7.06 28.35 4.74
C VAL A 83 6.34 29.63 5.13
N ASP A 84 5.67 30.28 4.16
CA ASP A 84 4.85 31.47 4.39
C ASP A 84 3.40 31.20 3.97
N PHE A 85 2.51 31.05 4.94
CA PHE A 85 1.10 30.77 4.72
C PHE A 85 0.35 31.91 4.03
N ARG A 86 0.90 33.12 3.99
CA ARG A 86 0.26 34.26 3.30
C ARG A 86 0.35 34.15 1.78
N GLN A 87 1.20 33.27 1.26
CA GLN A 87 1.27 32.98 -0.17
C GLN A 87 0.10 32.10 -0.65
N ILE A 88 -0.67 31.53 0.28
CA ILE A 88 -1.90 30.81 -0.03
C ILE A 88 -3.02 31.85 -0.19
N ASP A 89 -3.23 32.30 -1.43
CA ASP A 89 -4.33 33.20 -1.75
C ASP A 89 -5.68 32.44 -1.65
N LEU A 90 -6.36 32.61 -0.52
CA LEU A 90 -7.65 31.99 -0.23
C LEU A 90 -8.85 32.82 -0.75
N GLN A 91 -8.63 34.00 -1.37
CA GLN A 91 -9.68 34.99 -1.65
C GLN A 91 -9.78 35.48 -3.11
N ALA A 92 -9.02 34.94 -4.07
CA ALA A 92 -9.13 35.36 -5.47
C ALA A 92 -10.15 34.52 -6.28
N GLY A 93 -11.33 35.10 -6.52
CA GLY A 93 -12.47 34.51 -7.22
C GLY A 93 -12.30 34.19 -8.73
N ASN A 94 -13.25 33.37 -9.20
CA ASN A 94 -13.80 33.25 -10.56
C ASN A 94 -13.00 32.58 -11.71
N ASN A 95 -12.12 31.61 -11.45
CA ASN A 95 -11.78 30.61 -12.49
C ASN A 95 -11.38 29.26 -11.87
N THR A 96 -12.28 28.27 -11.93
CA THR A 96 -12.50 27.29 -10.83
C THR A 96 -11.97 25.87 -11.04
N PHE A 97 -11.17 25.56 -12.05
CA PHE A 97 -10.66 24.18 -12.25
C PHE A 97 -9.13 24.05 -12.08
N TYR A 98 -8.33 24.74 -12.90
CA TYR A 98 -6.87 24.65 -12.83
C TYR A 98 -6.28 25.29 -11.55
N LYS A 99 -6.94 26.31 -10.99
CA LYS A 99 -6.52 26.98 -9.74
C LYS A 99 -6.80 26.14 -8.51
N THR A 100 -7.92 25.41 -8.48
CA THR A 100 -8.30 24.54 -7.35
C THR A 100 -7.29 23.41 -7.15
N GLN A 101 -6.73 22.88 -8.25
CA GLN A 101 -5.67 21.86 -8.20
C GLN A 101 -4.30 22.43 -7.76
N ALA A 102 -4.01 23.70 -8.08
CA ALA A 102 -2.79 24.37 -7.62
C ALA A 102 -2.89 24.76 -6.12
N ILE A 103 -4.05 25.21 -5.67
CA ILE A 103 -4.35 25.51 -4.26
C ILE A 103 -4.37 24.21 -3.45
N SER A 104 -4.97 23.13 -3.94
CA SER A 104 -4.93 21.82 -3.26
C SER A 104 -3.51 21.28 -3.16
N LYS A 105 -2.71 21.38 -4.23
CA LYS A 105 -1.32 20.91 -4.23
C LYS A 105 -0.41 21.74 -3.31
N SER A 106 -0.60 23.06 -3.24
CA SER A 106 0.14 23.91 -2.29
C SER A 106 -0.25 23.63 -0.85
N LEU A 107 -1.52 23.39 -0.57
CA LEU A 107 -2.00 22.92 0.74
C LEU A 107 -1.47 21.52 1.08
N GLU A 108 -1.48 20.57 0.15
CA GLU A 108 -0.91 19.23 0.32
C GLU A 108 0.59 19.28 0.63
N ASN A 109 1.34 20.12 -0.08
CA ASN A 109 2.77 20.33 0.18
C ASN A 109 3.02 20.94 1.56
N ILE A 110 2.14 21.83 2.01
CA ILE A 110 2.25 22.42 3.35
C ILE A 110 1.91 21.38 4.42
N ILE A 111 0.80 20.65 4.25
CA ILE A 111 0.39 19.57 5.16
C ILE A 111 1.49 18.50 5.24
N SER A 112 2.16 18.18 4.12
CA SER A 112 3.26 17.21 4.12
C SER A 112 4.48 17.73 4.87
N ILE A 113 4.84 19.02 4.77
CA ILE A 113 5.93 19.64 5.55
C ILE A 113 5.65 19.58 7.06
N PHE A 114 4.39 19.76 7.49
CA PHE A 114 4.02 19.68 8.90
C PHE A 114 3.60 18.26 9.34
N SER A 115 3.74 17.26 8.47
CA SER A 115 3.46 15.88 8.84
C SER A 115 4.50 15.36 9.84
N PRO A 116 4.11 14.42 10.74
CA PRO A 116 5.07 13.77 11.64
C PRO A 116 6.25 13.15 10.88
N ASN A 117 6.00 12.60 9.69
CA ASN A 117 7.02 11.97 8.87
C ASN A 117 8.11 12.97 8.46
N PHE A 118 7.72 14.14 7.96
CA PHE A 118 8.68 15.18 7.56
C PHE A 118 9.38 15.80 8.78
N LEU A 119 8.62 16.23 9.80
CA LEU A 119 9.17 16.93 10.96
C LEU A 119 10.10 16.06 11.81
N LEU A 120 9.80 14.77 11.94
CA LEU A 120 10.61 13.81 12.71
C LEU A 120 11.64 13.10 11.83
N ASN A 121 11.72 13.45 10.55
CA ASN A 121 12.57 12.76 9.55
C ASN A 121 12.36 11.24 9.58
N ILE A 122 11.11 10.81 9.80
CA ILE A 122 10.72 9.41 9.65
C ILE A 122 10.56 9.21 8.15
N HIS A 123 11.47 8.45 7.55
CA HIS A 123 11.32 8.02 6.17
C HIS A 123 9.92 7.45 6.01
N SER A 124 9.12 8.04 5.12
CA SER A 124 7.84 7.46 4.77
C SER A 124 8.12 6.06 4.23
N VAL A 125 7.78 5.04 5.02
CA VAL A 125 7.79 3.64 4.56
C VAL A 125 7.07 3.64 3.23
N ASP A 126 7.74 3.20 2.17
CA ASP A 126 7.09 3.00 0.89
C ASP A 126 5.87 2.12 1.18
N ALA A 127 4.66 2.58 0.82
CA ALA A 127 3.44 1.82 1.11
C ALA A 127 3.46 0.44 0.43
N ASN A 128 4.33 0.27 -0.56
CA ASN A 128 4.56 -0.97 -1.29
C ASN A 128 5.69 -1.83 -0.68
N GLU A 129 6.39 -1.37 0.35
CA GLU A 129 7.39 -2.19 1.05
C GLU A 129 6.73 -3.28 1.90
N LEU A 130 7.41 -4.41 2.02
CA LEU A 130 6.94 -5.54 2.82
C LEU A 130 6.73 -5.12 4.28
N ASN A 131 5.49 -5.13 4.73
CA ASN A 131 5.16 -4.94 6.14
C ASN A 131 5.69 -6.13 6.96
N ARG A 132 6.81 -5.93 7.66
CA ARG A 132 7.49 -7.00 8.42
C ARG A 132 6.67 -7.53 9.57
N ASP A 133 5.89 -6.68 10.23
CA ASP A 133 5.01 -7.10 11.33
C ASP A 133 3.91 -8.05 10.82
N PHE A 134 3.25 -7.67 9.72
CA PHE A 134 2.26 -8.51 9.04
C PHE A 134 2.89 -9.84 8.58
N TYR A 135 4.01 -9.75 7.87
CA TYR A 135 4.67 -10.90 7.27
C TYR A 135 5.16 -11.91 8.31
N ASN A 136 5.87 -11.45 9.35
CA ASN A 136 6.44 -12.32 10.38
C ASN A 136 5.34 -13.04 11.19
N GLU A 137 4.26 -12.32 11.52
CA GLU A 137 3.14 -12.93 12.22
C GLU A 137 2.37 -13.90 11.32
N LEU A 138 2.21 -13.59 10.03
CA LEU A 138 1.56 -14.48 9.07
C LEU A 138 2.34 -15.80 8.90
N ILE A 139 3.65 -15.77 8.65
CA ILE A 139 4.44 -17.01 8.55
C ILE A 139 4.43 -17.78 9.89
N HIS A 140 4.37 -17.08 11.03
CA HIS A 140 4.25 -17.72 12.33
C HIS A 140 2.93 -18.49 12.47
N ILE A 141 1.79 -17.87 12.10
CA ILE A 141 0.45 -18.48 12.12
C ILE A 141 0.42 -19.74 11.23
N LEU A 142 1.06 -19.66 10.07
CA LEU A 142 1.14 -20.76 9.11
C LEU A 142 2.07 -21.90 9.56
N GLY A 143 2.96 -21.65 10.52
CA GLY A 143 3.95 -22.64 10.96
C GLY A 143 5.21 -22.68 10.09
N LEU A 144 5.58 -21.56 9.50
CA LEU A 144 6.72 -21.41 8.60
C LEU A 144 7.80 -20.50 9.22
N LYS A 145 9.03 -20.63 8.72
CA LYS A 145 10.17 -19.77 9.08
C LYS A 145 11.05 -19.46 7.88
N GLU A 146 11.76 -18.33 7.95
CA GLU A 146 12.87 -18.02 7.05
C GLU A 146 14.10 -18.85 7.45
N PHE A 147 14.76 -19.45 6.45
CA PHE A 147 16.03 -20.17 6.59
C PHE A 147 17.05 -19.61 5.59
N ASP A 148 18.18 -19.13 6.09
CA ASP A 148 19.28 -18.66 5.24
C ASP A 148 20.14 -19.84 4.79
N ASN A 149 20.11 -20.11 3.48
CA ASN A 149 21.00 -21.06 2.82
C ASN A 149 22.02 -20.33 1.95
N LYS A 150 23.19 -20.02 2.52
CA LYS A 150 24.33 -19.41 1.83
C LYS A 150 23.98 -18.08 1.12
N GLY A 151 23.20 -17.22 1.77
CA GLY A 151 22.77 -15.92 1.25
C GLY A 151 21.44 -15.95 0.49
N LYS A 152 20.82 -17.13 0.35
CA LYS A 152 19.48 -17.31 -0.22
C LYS A 152 18.49 -17.61 0.89
N ILE A 153 17.53 -16.72 1.11
CA ILE A 153 16.46 -16.91 2.10
C ILE A 153 15.39 -17.82 1.50
N LEU A 154 15.17 -18.97 2.13
CA LEU A 154 14.14 -19.95 1.80
C LEU A 154 13.05 -19.94 2.88
N ILE A 155 11.83 -20.29 2.50
CA ILE A 155 10.73 -20.54 3.45
C ILE A 155 10.59 -22.03 3.65
N VAL A 156 10.66 -22.46 4.90
CA VAL A 156 10.56 -23.86 5.30
C VAL A 156 9.54 -24.02 6.43
N ILE A 157 9.04 -25.24 6.60
CA ILE A 157 8.19 -25.60 7.73
C ILE A 157 9.01 -25.44 9.02
N ASP A 158 8.42 -24.81 10.03
CA ASP A 158 9.11 -24.58 11.29
C ASP A 158 9.08 -25.83 12.18
N ASP A 159 10.17 -26.60 12.12
CA ASP A 159 10.32 -27.80 12.95
C ASP A 159 10.34 -27.56 14.45
N THR A 160 10.60 -26.33 14.92
CA THR A 160 10.69 -26.02 16.35
C THR A 160 9.32 -26.03 17.04
N LYS A 161 8.24 -25.79 16.29
CA LYS A 161 6.88 -25.80 16.81
C LYS A 161 6.34 -27.21 16.82
N LYS A 162 5.82 -27.68 17.96
CA LYS A 162 5.21 -29.03 18.03
C LYS A 162 3.97 -29.14 17.15
N GLU A 163 3.08 -28.16 17.26
CA GLU A 163 1.83 -28.08 16.51
C GLU A 163 1.82 -26.79 15.67
N SER A 164 1.48 -26.91 14.39
CA SER A 164 1.30 -25.77 13.49
C SER A 164 0.43 -26.14 12.29
N PHE A 165 -0.05 -25.15 11.55
CA PHE A 165 -0.89 -25.39 10.38
C PHE A 165 -0.17 -26.18 9.28
N ALA A 166 1.06 -25.80 8.92
CA ALA A 166 1.86 -26.53 7.94
C ALA A 166 2.14 -27.98 8.38
N LYS A 167 2.48 -28.20 9.67
CA LYS A 167 2.69 -29.56 10.20
C LYS A 167 1.41 -30.39 10.19
N HIS A 168 0.27 -29.80 10.54
CA HIS A 168 -1.02 -30.47 10.50
C HIS A 168 -1.38 -30.97 9.09
N ILE A 169 -1.13 -30.14 8.07
CA ILE A 169 -1.30 -30.52 6.66
C ILE A 169 -0.34 -31.66 6.31
N LEU A 170 0.94 -31.53 6.66
CA LEU A 170 1.96 -32.54 6.37
C LEU A 170 1.60 -33.90 6.99
N THR A 171 1.19 -33.94 8.26
CA THR A 171 0.76 -35.16 8.93
C THR A 171 -0.45 -35.80 8.25
N LYS A 172 -1.48 -35.00 7.89
CA LYS A 172 -2.64 -35.50 7.14
C LYS A 172 -2.26 -36.08 5.77
N LEU A 173 -1.25 -35.52 5.12
CA LEU A 173 -0.74 -36.04 3.85
C LEU A 173 0.04 -37.34 4.05
N GLN A 174 0.89 -37.42 5.08
CA GLN A 174 1.63 -38.64 5.44
C GLN A 174 0.68 -39.80 5.78
N ASP A 175 -0.45 -39.53 6.44
CA ASP A 175 -1.46 -40.55 6.76
C ASP A 175 -2.18 -41.10 5.51
N LYS A 176 -2.27 -40.29 4.44
CA LYS A 176 -3.03 -40.61 3.22
C LYS A 176 -2.16 -41.11 2.06
N SER A 177 -0.86 -40.84 2.10
CA SER A 177 0.02 -40.97 0.95
C SER A 177 1.40 -41.46 1.35
N ASN A 178 1.93 -42.44 0.59
CA ASN A 178 3.27 -43.00 0.79
C ASN A 178 4.33 -42.33 -0.11
N GLU A 179 4.07 -41.10 -0.56
CA GLU A 179 5.01 -40.33 -1.38
C GLU A 179 6.26 -39.94 -0.59
N MET A 180 7.33 -39.58 -1.30
CA MET A 180 8.59 -39.19 -0.66
C MET A 180 8.41 -37.94 0.24
N PRO A 181 9.08 -37.84 1.40
CA PRO A 181 8.93 -36.72 2.34
C PRO A 181 9.15 -35.33 1.72
N GLU A 182 10.08 -35.22 0.77
CA GLU A 182 10.35 -33.98 0.03
C GLU A 182 9.13 -33.58 -0.81
N LEU A 183 8.54 -34.51 -1.56
CA LEU A 183 7.34 -34.27 -2.35
C LEU A 183 6.13 -33.91 -1.46
N LEU A 184 5.97 -34.57 -0.32
CA LEU A 184 4.92 -34.22 0.65
C LEU A 184 5.08 -32.79 1.20
N THR A 185 6.33 -32.35 1.41
CA THR A 185 6.63 -30.97 1.81
C THR A 185 6.28 -29.99 0.70
N GLU A 186 6.60 -30.29 -0.55
CA GLU A 186 6.22 -29.46 -1.69
C GLU A 186 4.69 -29.35 -1.86
N ILE A 187 3.97 -30.46 -1.73
CA ILE A 187 2.50 -30.50 -1.77
C ILE A 187 1.92 -29.68 -0.61
N THR A 188 2.49 -29.82 0.60
CA THR A 188 2.09 -29.04 1.78
C THR A 188 2.19 -27.55 1.52
N MET A 189 3.34 -27.09 1.01
CA MET A 189 3.55 -25.68 0.68
C MET A 189 2.58 -25.20 -0.41
N GLY A 190 2.35 -26.01 -1.46
CA GLY A 190 1.41 -25.70 -2.52
C GLY A 190 -0.03 -25.51 -2.01
N LEU A 191 -0.53 -26.45 -1.20
CA LEU A 191 -1.87 -26.36 -0.60
C LEU A 191 -2.01 -25.15 0.32
N LEU A 192 -1.00 -24.91 1.16
CA LEU A 192 -0.97 -23.78 2.08
C LEU A 192 -1.04 -22.44 1.33
N ILE A 193 -0.27 -22.28 0.26
CA ILE A 193 -0.27 -21.07 -0.57
C ILE A 193 -1.62 -20.89 -1.27
N VAL A 194 -2.21 -21.95 -1.84
CA VAL A 194 -3.52 -21.89 -2.50
C VAL A 194 -4.63 -21.49 -1.52
N TRP A 195 -4.69 -22.12 -0.35
CA TRP A 195 -5.71 -21.81 0.65
C TRP A 195 -5.53 -20.42 1.26
N LEU A 196 -4.29 -20.04 1.57
CA LEU A 196 -4.00 -18.69 2.05
C LEU A 196 -4.42 -17.63 1.03
N ASN A 197 -4.12 -17.84 -0.26
CA ASN A 197 -4.51 -16.93 -1.33
C ASN A 197 -6.03 -16.74 -1.39
N ARG A 198 -6.80 -17.82 -1.31
CA ARG A 198 -8.26 -17.71 -1.24
C ARG A 198 -8.74 -16.93 -0.01
N ILE A 199 -8.16 -17.17 1.17
CA ILE A 199 -8.53 -16.46 2.40
C ILE A 199 -8.19 -14.97 2.33
N LEU A 200 -7.01 -14.61 1.84
CA LEU A 200 -6.63 -13.21 1.64
C LEU A 200 -7.53 -12.53 0.61
N PHE A 201 -7.93 -13.25 -0.44
CA PHE A 201 -8.90 -12.75 -1.40
C PHE A 201 -10.28 -12.53 -0.78
N LEU A 202 -10.75 -13.42 0.10
CA LEU A 202 -11.97 -13.19 0.89
C LEU A 202 -11.86 -11.92 1.73
N LYS A 203 -10.69 -11.66 2.32
CA LYS A 203 -10.47 -10.45 3.12
C LYS A 203 -10.53 -9.19 2.26
N LEU A 204 -9.99 -9.22 1.04
CA LEU A 204 -10.12 -8.12 0.08
C LEU A 204 -11.57 -7.90 -0.35
N ILE A 205 -12.34 -8.97 -0.58
CA ILE A 205 -13.79 -8.87 -0.85
C ILE A 205 -14.50 -8.21 0.33
N GLU A 206 -14.22 -8.67 1.55
CA GLU A 206 -14.81 -8.11 2.77
C GLU A 206 -14.51 -6.62 2.91
N ALA A 207 -13.25 -6.22 2.77
CA ALA A 207 -12.84 -4.83 2.88
C ALA A 207 -13.59 -3.95 1.85
N ASN A 208 -13.65 -4.39 0.60
CA ASN A 208 -14.41 -3.68 -0.44
C ASN A 208 -15.93 -3.63 -0.13
N LEU A 209 -16.52 -4.72 0.37
CA LEU A 209 -17.94 -4.76 0.75
C LEU A 209 -18.26 -3.75 1.85
N ILE A 210 -17.40 -3.67 2.87
CA ILE A 210 -17.53 -2.71 3.97
C ILE A 210 -17.36 -1.28 3.43
N ASP A 211 -16.32 -1.03 2.63
CA ASP A 211 -16.02 0.29 2.06
C ASP A 211 -17.15 0.83 1.17
N PHE A 212 -17.78 -0.03 0.37
CA PHE A 212 -18.90 0.35 -0.50
C PHE A 212 -20.25 0.41 0.22
N ASN A 213 -20.37 -0.19 1.40
CA ASN A 213 -21.64 -0.31 2.10
C ASN A 213 -21.50 0.00 3.61
N ASP A 214 -21.54 -1.04 4.44
CA ASP A 214 -21.63 -0.94 5.90
C ASP A 214 -20.84 -2.07 6.57
N LYS A 215 -20.30 -1.80 7.77
CA LYS A 215 -19.50 -2.74 8.56
C LYS A 215 -20.22 -4.05 8.89
N SER A 216 -21.55 -4.06 8.92
CA SER A 216 -22.36 -5.28 9.12
C SER A 216 -22.19 -6.34 8.04
N LEU A 217 -21.61 -5.98 6.88
CA LEU A 217 -21.26 -6.93 5.82
C LEU A 217 -19.94 -7.66 6.06
N ALA A 218 -19.22 -7.36 7.15
CA ALA A 218 -18.09 -8.17 7.60
C ALA A 218 -18.53 -9.62 7.81
N PHE A 219 -17.80 -10.55 7.22
CA PHE A 219 -18.13 -11.96 7.20
C PHE A 219 -16.95 -12.90 7.51
N LEU A 220 -15.70 -12.44 7.34
CA LEU A 220 -14.49 -13.19 7.60
C LEU A 220 -14.14 -13.14 9.08
N SER A 221 -14.93 -13.84 9.88
CA SER A 221 -14.82 -13.88 11.34
C SER A 221 -15.11 -15.28 11.86
N PHE A 222 -14.58 -15.60 13.05
CA PHE A 222 -14.78 -16.91 13.65
C PHE A 222 -16.24 -17.17 14.03
N ASP A 223 -17.02 -16.13 14.33
CA ASP A 223 -18.45 -16.25 14.62
C ASP A 223 -19.24 -16.78 13.42
N ARG A 224 -18.84 -16.40 12.20
CA ARG A 224 -19.49 -16.82 10.94
C ARG A 224 -18.86 -18.06 10.31
N ILE A 225 -17.54 -18.23 10.44
CA ILE A 225 -16.77 -19.34 9.85
C ILE A 225 -16.07 -20.08 10.98
N LYS A 226 -16.78 -21.04 11.58
CA LYS A 226 -16.31 -21.80 12.75
C LYS A 226 -15.43 -23.00 12.41
N ASP A 227 -15.50 -23.46 11.16
CA ASP A 227 -14.89 -24.70 10.70
C ASP A 227 -14.43 -24.62 9.24
N PHE A 228 -13.54 -25.55 8.87
CA PHE A 228 -13.01 -25.67 7.51
C PHE A 228 -14.06 -26.13 6.50
N SER A 229 -15.14 -26.79 6.93
CA SER A 229 -16.26 -27.16 6.06
C SER A 229 -17.00 -25.93 5.54
N THR A 230 -17.22 -24.94 6.41
CA THR A 230 -17.84 -23.66 6.07
C THR A 230 -16.93 -22.85 5.16
N LEU A 231 -15.62 -22.85 5.43
CA LEU A 231 -14.63 -22.22 4.55
C LEU A 231 -14.58 -22.88 3.16
N SER A 232 -14.60 -24.22 3.09
CA SER A 232 -14.68 -24.98 1.85
C SER A 232 -15.95 -24.66 1.06
N HIS A 233 -17.10 -24.57 1.75
CA HIS A 233 -18.38 -24.19 1.13
C HIS A 233 -18.32 -22.78 0.54
N LEU A 234 -17.70 -21.84 1.24
CA LEU A 234 -17.51 -20.47 0.77
C LEU A 234 -16.66 -20.43 -0.52
N PHE A 235 -15.60 -21.23 -0.59
CA PHE A 235 -14.77 -21.33 -1.79
C PHE A 235 -15.54 -21.91 -2.97
N PHE A 236 -16.07 -23.13 -2.82
CA PHE A 236 -16.48 -23.94 -3.98
C PHE A 236 -17.98 -23.91 -4.31
N GLU A 237 -18.82 -23.45 -3.39
CA GLU A 237 -20.26 -23.30 -3.65
C GLU A 237 -20.66 -21.84 -3.81
N VAL A 238 -20.21 -20.97 -2.89
CA VAL A 238 -20.64 -19.57 -2.92
C VAL A 238 -19.90 -18.78 -4.00
N LEU A 239 -18.56 -18.81 -4.00
CA LEU A 239 -17.78 -17.97 -4.90
C LEU A 239 -17.53 -18.60 -6.28
N ALA A 240 -17.55 -19.93 -6.39
CA ALA A 240 -17.28 -20.64 -7.63
C ALA A 240 -18.51 -20.97 -8.49
N LYS A 241 -19.74 -20.73 -8.00
CA LYS A 241 -20.98 -21.00 -8.75
C LYS A 241 -21.89 -19.78 -8.82
N LYS A 242 -22.59 -19.64 -9.95
CA LYS A 242 -23.63 -18.61 -10.13
C LYS A 242 -24.75 -18.80 -9.11
N LYS A 243 -25.40 -17.71 -8.69
CA LYS A 243 -26.42 -17.73 -7.62
C LYS A 243 -27.53 -18.75 -7.87
N GLU A 244 -27.92 -18.93 -9.12
CA GLU A 244 -28.99 -19.82 -9.57
C GLU A 244 -28.58 -21.30 -9.52
N GLU A 245 -27.27 -21.58 -9.56
CA GLU A 245 -26.68 -22.93 -9.56
C GLU A 245 -26.28 -23.39 -8.14
N ARG A 246 -26.47 -22.53 -7.12
CA ARG A 246 -26.07 -22.83 -5.73
C ARG A 246 -27.12 -23.70 -5.05
N ASN A 247 -26.67 -24.83 -4.50
CA ASN A 247 -27.54 -25.72 -3.73
C ASN A 247 -27.85 -25.16 -2.33
N LEU A 248 -26.88 -24.52 -1.69
CA LEU A 248 -26.96 -23.96 -0.34
C LEU A 248 -26.09 -22.71 -0.27
N ASN A 249 -26.50 -21.68 0.49
CA ASN A 249 -25.74 -20.44 0.64
C ASN A 249 -25.21 -20.19 2.07
N LYS A 250 -25.66 -20.96 3.08
CA LYS A 250 -25.26 -20.84 4.51
C LYS A 250 -25.14 -19.39 5.06
N GLY A 251 -26.01 -18.47 4.64
CA GLY A 251 -25.99 -17.08 5.12
C GLY A 251 -25.05 -16.13 4.36
N PHE A 252 -24.43 -16.57 3.27
CA PHE A 252 -23.53 -15.79 2.42
C PHE A 252 -24.20 -15.27 1.13
N ASN A 253 -25.52 -15.09 1.13
CA ASN A 253 -26.31 -14.65 -0.04
C ASN A 253 -25.83 -13.32 -0.65
N ASN A 254 -25.24 -12.46 0.17
CA ASN A 254 -24.75 -11.15 -0.23
C ASN A 254 -23.46 -11.25 -1.04
N LEU A 255 -22.80 -12.42 -1.06
CA LEU A 255 -21.55 -12.60 -1.78
C LEU A 255 -21.80 -12.94 -3.26
N PRO A 256 -21.04 -12.31 -4.16
CA PRO A 256 -21.17 -12.51 -5.59
C PRO A 256 -20.61 -13.87 -6.03
N TYR A 257 -20.98 -14.28 -7.23
CA TYR A 257 -20.22 -15.28 -7.96
C TYR A 257 -18.98 -14.60 -8.56
N LEU A 258 -17.82 -15.22 -8.40
CA LEU A 258 -16.58 -14.77 -9.00
C LEU A 258 -16.15 -15.87 -9.95
N ASN A 259 -16.34 -15.64 -11.26
CA ASN A 259 -15.90 -16.54 -12.34
C ASN A 259 -14.36 -16.59 -12.41
N SER A 260 -13.74 -17.05 -11.34
CA SER A 260 -12.31 -17.02 -11.11
C SER A 260 -11.82 -18.43 -10.88
N SER A 261 -10.79 -18.82 -11.65
CA SER A 261 -10.05 -20.06 -11.43
C SER A 261 -9.45 -20.16 -10.02
N LEU A 262 -9.33 -19.03 -9.31
CA LEU A 262 -8.90 -19.02 -7.91
C LEU A 262 -9.81 -19.89 -7.04
N PHE A 263 -11.12 -19.96 -7.32
CA PHE A 263 -12.08 -20.71 -6.52
C PHE A 263 -12.50 -22.03 -7.15
N THR A 264 -11.86 -22.46 -8.23
CA THR A 264 -11.98 -23.85 -8.70
C THR A 264 -11.01 -24.75 -7.93
N GLN A 265 -11.44 -25.97 -7.61
CA GLN A 265 -10.56 -26.96 -6.97
C GLN A 265 -9.35 -27.24 -7.86
N THR A 266 -8.16 -27.18 -7.26
CA THR A 266 -6.91 -27.48 -7.94
C THR A 266 -6.65 -28.99 -7.99
N GLU A 267 -5.78 -29.43 -8.90
CA GLU A 267 -5.37 -30.84 -8.96
C GLU A 267 -4.74 -31.33 -7.65
N LEU A 268 -3.98 -30.47 -6.96
CA LEU A 268 -3.38 -30.80 -5.67
C LEU A 268 -4.46 -31.10 -4.61
N GLU A 269 -5.52 -30.29 -4.55
CA GLU A 269 -6.60 -30.47 -3.59
C GLU A 269 -7.40 -31.74 -3.87
N ASN A 270 -7.71 -31.99 -5.14
CA ASN A 270 -8.47 -33.17 -5.56
C ASN A 270 -7.68 -34.46 -5.36
N LYS A 271 -6.38 -34.44 -5.63
CA LYS A 271 -5.53 -35.64 -5.58
C LYS A 271 -5.07 -35.98 -4.16
N TYR A 272 -4.73 -34.97 -3.35
CA TYR A 272 -4.02 -35.20 -2.10
C TYR A 272 -4.84 -34.84 -0.85
N LEU A 273 -5.31 -33.60 -0.74
CA LEU A 273 -5.99 -33.15 0.46
C LEU A 273 -6.95 -31.98 0.20
N GLU A 274 -8.21 -32.18 0.55
CA GLU A 274 -9.22 -31.13 0.55
C GLU A 274 -9.21 -30.34 1.87
N ILE A 275 -9.47 -29.03 1.81
CA ILE A 275 -9.46 -28.16 2.99
C ILE A 275 -10.51 -28.57 4.03
N ASN A 276 -11.65 -29.12 3.61
CA ASN A 276 -12.73 -29.58 4.49
C ASN A 276 -12.30 -30.74 5.44
N SER A 277 -11.19 -31.41 5.15
CA SER A 277 -10.70 -32.58 5.88
C SER A 277 -9.70 -32.22 7.01
N LEU A 278 -9.39 -30.93 7.14
CA LEU A 278 -8.58 -30.38 8.22
C LEU A 278 -9.36 -30.38 9.54
N ASP A 279 -8.63 -30.35 10.66
CA ASP A 279 -9.21 -30.49 11.99
C ASP A 279 -9.60 -29.12 12.55
N ASN A 280 -10.87 -28.95 12.89
CA ASN A 280 -11.39 -27.70 13.46
C ASN A 280 -10.89 -27.41 14.88
N THR A 281 -10.28 -28.41 15.53
CA THR A 281 -9.71 -28.30 16.89
C THR A 281 -8.23 -27.97 16.91
N LEU A 282 -7.60 -27.78 15.73
CA LEU A 282 -6.20 -27.35 15.64
C LEU A 282 -5.98 -26.05 16.42
N GLU A 283 -5.13 -26.12 17.44
CA GLU A 283 -4.69 -24.99 18.24
C GLU A 283 -3.24 -24.62 17.94
N VAL A 284 -2.98 -23.32 17.88
CA VAL A 284 -1.66 -22.72 17.63
C VAL A 284 -1.37 -21.64 18.69
N GLU A 285 -0.09 -21.38 18.95
CA GLU A 285 0.33 -20.37 19.91
C GLU A 285 0.38 -18.98 19.28
N TYR A 286 -0.07 -17.95 20.00
CA TYR A 286 0.08 -16.56 19.59
C TYR A 286 1.55 -16.18 19.39
N PHE A 287 1.82 -15.35 18.39
CA PHE A 287 3.14 -14.79 18.15
C PHE A 287 3.56 -13.87 19.31
N THR A 288 4.82 -13.92 19.72
CA THR A 288 5.36 -13.14 20.85
C THR A 288 5.20 -11.62 20.66
N HIS A 289 5.25 -11.17 19.40
CA HIS A 289 5.06 -9.78 19.01
C HIS A 289 3.71 -9.55 18.30
N THR A 290 2.71 -10.40 18.56
CA THR A 290 1.38 -10.28 17.95
C THR A 290 0.84 -8.86 18.06
N ARG A 291 0.21 -8.40 16.97
CA ARG A 291 -0.48 -7.11 16.94
C ARG A 291 -1.92 -7.20 17.48
N ILE A 292 -2.34 -8.35 18.01
CA ILE A 292 -3.65 -8.55 18.64
C ILE A 292 -3.59 -8.16 20.14
N TYR A 293 -4.48 -7.25 20.55
CA TYR A 293 -4.55 -6.72 21.91
C TYR A 293 -5.99 -6.81 22.48
N THR A 294 -6.08 -7.08 23.78
CA THR A 294 -7.29 -6.88 24.59
C THR A 294 -6.96 -5.91 25.73
N LYS A 295 -7.68 -4.78 25.83
CA LYS A 295 -7.49 -3.79 26.91
C LYS A 295 -6.01 -3.47 27.16
N ASP A 296 -5.29 -3.14 26.08
CA ASP A 296 -3.86 -2.81 26.05
C ASP A 296 -2.88 -3.94 26.39
N LYS A 297 -3.35 -5.18 26.60
CA LYS A 297 -2.50 -6.37 26.77
C LYS A 297 -2.48 -7.23 25.52
N ARG A 298 -1.30 -7.70 25.11
CA ARG A 298 -1.15 -8.63 23.99
C ARG A 298 -1.78 -9.98 24.31
N HIS A 299 -2.39 -10.60 23.30
CA HIS A 299 -2.85 -11.99 23.41
C HIS A 299 -1.69 -12.96 23.63
N GLN A 300 -1.92 -13.99 24.43
CA GLN A 300 -0.95 -15.02 24.80
C GLN A 300 -1.63 -16.37 24.94
N GLY A 301 -0.87 -17.45 24.81
CA GLY A 301 -1.36 -18.83 24.94
C GLY A 301 -1.80 -19.44 23.61
N LYS A 302 -2.61 -20.49 23.70
CA LYS A 302 -3.12 -21.26 22.55
C LYS A 302 -4.50 -20.77 22.13
N VAL A 303 -4.74 -20.80 20.83
CA VAL A 303 -6.01 -20.40 20.20
C VAL A 303 -6.25 -21.28 18.97
N ARG A 304 -7.52 -21.49 18.61
CA ARG A 304 -7.87 -22.22 17.38
C ARG A 304 -7.31 -21.49 16.15
N PHE A 305 -6.77 -22.25 15.19
CA PHE A 305 -6.13 -21.70 14.00
C PHE A 305 -7.02 -20.70 13.24
N LEU A 306 -8.27 -21.08 12.91
CA LEU A 306 -9.18 -20.20 12.17
C LEU A 306 -9.51 -18.92 12.95
N GLN A 307 -9.66 -19.03 14.27
CA GLN A 307 -9.89 -17.88 15.12
C GLN A 307 -8.69 -16.93 15.08
N TYR A 308 -7.47 -17.45 15.27
CA TYR A 308 -6.26 -16.63 15.22
C TYR A 308 -6.11 -15.97 13.84
N LEU A 309 -6.25 -16.74 12.76
CA LEU A 309 -6.08 -16.20 11.40
C LEU A 309 -7.07 -15.05 11.13
N PHE A 310 -8.34 -15.18 11.52
CA PHE A 310 -9.33 -14.12 11.30
C PHE A 310 -9.12 -12.91 12.22
N GLU A 311 -8.78 -13.12 13.49
CA GLU A 311 -8.42 -12.02 14.41
C GLU A 311 -7.20 -11.25 13.89
N PHE A 312 -6.17 -11.96 13.44
CA PHE A 312 -4.98 -11.39 12.79
C PHE A 312 -5.38 -10.54 11.58
N LEU A 313 -6.12 -11.11 10.62
CA LEU A 313 -6.54 -10.38 9.41
C LEU A 313 -7.45 -9.19 9.70
N SER A 314 -8.19 -9.19 10.82
CA SER A 314 -9.08 -8.10 11.20
C SER A 314 -8.37 -6.82 11.65
N ILE A 315 -7.09 -6.93 12.07
CA ILE A 315 -6.30 -5.80 12.57
C ILE A 315 -5.72 -4.96 11.45
N TRP A 316 -5.46 -5.61 10.31
CA TRP A 316 -4.85 -4.99 9.15
C TRP A 316 -5.90 -4.38 8.24
N ASP A 317 -5.55 -3.22 7.66
CA ASP A 317 -6.43 -2.51 6.74
C ASP A 317 -6.16 -2.99 5.30
N PHE A 318 -7.12 -3.71 4.74
CA PHE A 318 -7.10 -4.19 3.36
C PHE A 318 -7.93 -3.28 2.43
N GLY A 319 -8.51 -2.20 2.96
CA GLY A 319 -9.27 -1.19 2.21
C GLY A 319 -8.37 -0.17 1.53
N LYS A 320 -8.97 0.79 0.82
CA LYS A 320 -8.20 1.86 0.16
C LYS A 320 -7.83 3.00 1.12
N ILE A 321 -6.74 3.69 0.78
CA ILE A 321 -6.11 4.86 1.44
C ILE A 321 -7.14 5.94 1.86
N LYS A 322 -7.88 5.71 2.94
CA LYS A 322 -8.75 6.70 3.59
C LYS A 322 -8.38 6.94 5.06
N GLY A 323 -7.33 6.29 5.55
CA GLY A 323 -6.83 6.42 6.91
C GLY A 323 -5.53 7.23 7.05
N GLN A 324 -5.33 7.83 8.23
CA GLN A 324 -4.07 8.47 8.63
C GLN A 324 -2.97 7.44 8.98
N ASP A 325 -3.34 6.22 9.38
CA ASP A 325 -2.41 5.18 9.81
C ASP A 325 -2.00 4.26 8.65
N ARG A 326 -1.09 4.74 7.80
CA ARG A 326 -0.52 3.98 6.69
C ARG A 326 0.26 2.74 7.13
N THR A 327 0.59 2.61 8.41
CA THR A 327 1.41 1.50 8.93
C THR A 327 0.68 0.16 8.96
N LYS A 328 -0.66 0.19 8.94
CA LYS A 328 -1.52 -1.00 8.94
C LYS A 328 -2.08 -1.36 7.56
N LEU A 329 -1.79 -0.57 6.54
CA LEU A 329 -2.29 -0.78 5.20
C LEU A 329 -1.59 -1.99 4.57
N ILE A 330 -2.38 -2.93 4.04
CA ILE A 330 -1.91 -4.08 3.28
C ILE A 330 -2.51 -3.98 1.87
N ASN A 331 -1.77 -3.33 0.97
CA ASN A 331 -2.19 -3.16 -0.41
C ASN A 331 -1.79 -4.37 -1.28
N SER A 332 -2.17 -4.33 -2.56
CA SER A 332 -1.87 -5.40 -3.52
C SER A 332 -0.37 -5.62 -3.72
N ALA A 333 0.46 -4.57 -3.63
CA ALA A 333 1.91 -4.69 -3.76
C ALA A 333 2.51 -5.45 -2.56
N VAL A 334 2.10 -5.12 -1.34
CA VAL A 334 2.52 -5.83 -0.11
C VAL A 334 2.13 -7.31 -0.18
N LEU A 335 0.90 -7.62 -0.62
CA LEU A 335 0.48 -9.01 -0.79
C LEU A 335 1.31 -9.74 -1.86
N GLY A 336 1.62 -9.07 -2.97
CA GLY A 336 2.52 -9.58 -4.00
C GLY A 336 3.85 -10.02 -3.39
N LEU A 337 4.50 -9.13 -2.61
CA LEU A 337 5.77 -9.41 -1.92
C LEU A 337 5.67 -10.58 -0.93
N VAL A 338 4.57 -10.67 -0.18
CA VAL A 338 4.31 -11.80 0.73
C VAL A 338 4.27 -13.12 -0.05
N PHE A 339 3.59 -13.16 -1.19
CA PHE A 339 3.54 -14.36 -2.04
C PHE A 339 4.88 -14.68 -2.70
N GLU A 340 5.67 -13.69 -3.11
CA GLU A 340 7.05 -13.95 -3.59
C GLU A 340 7.89 -14.62 -2.52
N LYS A 341 7.81 -14.10 -1.28
CA LYS A 341 8.51 -14.67 -0.15
C LYS A 341 8.04 -16.09 0.13
N LEU A 342 6.72 -16.34 0.16
CA LEU A 342 6.19 -17.69 0.37
C LEU A 342 6.58 -18.66 -0.75
N ASN A 343 6.59 -18.22 -2.01
CA ASN A 343 7.04 -19.00 -3.17
C ASN A 343 8.55 -19.24 -3.20
N ALA A 344 9.33 -18.50 -2.41
CA ALA A 344 10.79 -18.65 -2.32
C ALA A 344 11.24 -20.01 -1.73
N TYR A 345 10.31 -20.87 -1.29
CA TYR A 345 10.61 -22.23 -0.80
C TYR A 345 11.36 -23.11 -1.82
N LYS A 346 11.20 -22.86 -3.14
CA LYS A 346 11.96 -23.55 -4.21
C LYS A 346 13.15 -22.75 -4.72
N GLU A 347 12.94 -21.52 -5.20
CA GLU A 347 13.93 -20.83 -6.04
C GLU A 347 14.44 -19.48 -5.50
N GLY A 348 14.05 -19.07 -4.28
CA GLY A 348 14.41 -17.74 -3.75
C GLY A 348 13.57 -16.64 -4.40
N SER A 349 13.64 -15.41 -3.88
CA SER A 349 12.93 -14.25 -4.44
C SER A 349 13.93 -13.14 -4.79
N PHE A 350 13.95 -12.73 -6.07
CA PHE A 350 14.64 -11.52 -6.52
C PHE A 350 13.58 -10.50 -6.95
N TYR A 351 13.42 -9.47 -6.12
CA TYR A 351 12.43 -8.42 -6.34
C TYR A 351 12.96 -7.33 -7.27
N THR A 352 12.19 -6.99 -8.30
CA THR A 352 12.43 -5.79 -9.11
C THR A 352 11.64 -4.63 -8.51
N PRO A 353 12.28 -3.52 -8.09
CA PRO A 353 11.59 -2.38 -7.51
C PRO A 353 10.46 -1.85 -8.38
N SER A 354 9.30 -1.53 -7.78
CA SER A 354 8.09 -1.14 -8.52
C SER A 354 8.30 0.05 -9.47
N PHE A 355 9.16 1.01 -9.12
CA PHE A 355 9.48 2.15 -9.99
C PHE A 355 10.18 1.73 -11.30
N ILE A 356 11.02 0.68 -11.25
CA ILE A 356 11.68 0.11 -12.43
C ILE A 356 10.63 -0.57 -13.31
N THR A 357 9.80 -1.42 -12.71
CA THR A 357 8.73 -2.14 -13.42
C THR A 357 7.79 -1.17 -14.14
N MET A 358 7.29 -0.16 -13.42
CA MET A 358 6.43 0.88 -13.99
C MET A 358 7.10 1.63 -15.13
N HIS A 359 8.38 2.00 -14.99
CA HIS A 359 9.11 2.67 -16.06
C HIS A 359 9.24 1.78 -17.31
N MET A 360 9.60 0.52 -17.12
CA MET A 360 9.75 -0.45 -18.22
C MET A 360 8.43 -0.70 -18.95
N CYS A 361 7.33 -0.90 -18.20
CA CYS A 361 5.99 -1.09 -18.75
C CYS A 361 5.55 0.13 -19.57
N LYS A 362 5.63 1.33 -18.99
CA LYS A 362 5.26 2.59 -19.65
C LYS A 362 5.99 2.80 -20.98
N VAL A 363 7.32 2.71 -20.97
CA VAL A 363 8.14 2.95 -22.17
C VAL A 363 7.87 1.89 -23.24
N SER A 364 7.73 0.62 -22.83
CA SER A 364 7.53 -0.49 -23.76
C SER A 364 6.14 -0.45 -24.40
N LEU A 365 5.10 -0.24 -23.59
CA LEU A 365 3.71 -0.21 -24.06
C LEU A 365 3.44 1.00 -24.95
N GLU A 366 3.94 2.18 -24.60
CA GLU A 366 3.83 3.37 -25.46
C GLU A 366 4.40 3.10 -26.86
N ARG A 367 5.60 2.53 -26.95
CA ARG A 367 6.24 2.19 -28.24
C ARG A 367 5.42 1.16 -29.03
N ILE A 368 4.94 0.10 -28.37
CA ILE A 368 4.16 -0.96 -29.02
C ILE A 368 2.82 -0.42 -29.53
N VAL A 369 2.14 0.42 -28.75
CA VAL A 369 0.86 1.03 -29.11
C VAL A 369 1.05 1.95 -30.32
N CYS A 370 2.00 2.88 -30.29
CA CYS A 370 2.29 3.74 -31.43
C CYS A 370 2.63 2.93 -32.68
N LYS A 371 3.48 1.89 -32.56
CA LYS A 371 3.82 1.00 -33.68
C LYS A 371 2.58 0.33 -34.28
N LYS A 372 1.71 -0.26 -33.46
CA LYS A 372 0.50 -0.95 -33.95
C LYS A 372 -0.47 0.00 -34.65
N PHE A 373 -0.70 1.19 -34.09
CA PHE A 373 -1.55 2.20 -34.74
C PHE A 373 -0.92 2.70 -36.04
N ASN A 374 0.38 3.01 -36.05
CA ASN A 374 1.09 3.45 -37.25
C ASN A 374 1.04 2.39 -38.36
N THR A 375 1.22 1.10 -38.04
CA THR A 375 1.10 0.02 -39.02
C THR A 375 -0.33 -0.16 -39.54
N GLN A 376 -1.33 -0.14 -38.65
CA GLN A 376 -2.73 -0.39 -39.03
C GLN A 376 -3.33 0.74 -39.88
N PHE A 377 -2.99 1.98 -39.57
CA PHE A 377 -3.61 3.17 -40.18
C PHE A 377 -2.66 3.96 -41.08
N GLN A 378 -1.43 3.48 -41.28
CA GLN A 378 -0.37 4.18 -42.01
C GLN A 378 -0.07 5.58 -41.46
N TRP A 379 -0.10 5.69 -40.12
CA TRP A 379 0.23 6.92 -39.40
C TRP A 379 1.71 6.99 -39.02
N ASN A 380 2.13 8.13 -38.44
CA ASN A 380 3.51 8.34 -37.99
C ASN A 380 3.59 9.06 -36.64
N ALA A 381 2.79 8.62 -35.67
CA ALA A 381 2.83 9.13 -34.30
C ALA A 381 4.09 8.65 -33.57
N LYS A 382 4.79 9.55 -32.87
CA LYS A 382 6.01 9.22 -32.11
C LYS A 382 5.74 8.84 -30.65
N ASN A 383 4.65 9.31 -30.09
CA ASN A 383 4.26 9.11 -28.70
C ASN A 383 2.73 9.11 -28.56
N LEU A 384 2.23 8.77 -27.37
CA LEU A 384 0.78 8.69 -27.12
C LEU A 384 0.09 10.05 -27.21
N GLN A 385 0.80 11.14 -26.91
CA GLN A 385 0.24 12.49 -27.00
C GLN A 385 -0.04 12.85 -28.47
N GLU A 386 0.93 12.66 -29.36
CA GLU A 386 0.75 12.87 -30.79
C GLU A 386 -0.33 11.94 -31.35
N LEU A 387 -0.35 10.67 -30.93
CA LEU A 387 -1.39 9.72 -31.34
C LEU A 387 -2.79 10.25 -30.97
N ARG A 388 -2.93 10.82 -29.76
CA ARG A 388 -4.20 11.38 -29.27
C ARG A 388 -4.58 12.71 -29.91
N GLU A 389 -3.61 13.60 -30.16
CA GLU A 389 -3.87 14.97 -30.60
C GLU A 389 -3.98 15.09 -32.13
N ASN A 390 -3.18 14.33 -32.88
CA ASN A 390 -3.03 14.51 -34.32
C ASN A 390 -3.76 13.46 -35.16
N PHE A 391 -4.05 12.28 -34.59
CA PHE A 391 -4.55 11.14 -35.37
C PHE A 391 -5.88 10.58 -34.86
N ILE A 392 -6.07 10.47 -33.54
CA ILE A 392 -7.34 10.06 -32.93
C ILE A 392 -8.19 11.31 -32.68
N ASP A 393 -9.25 11.47 -33.47
CA ASP A 393 -10.21 12.57 -33.33
C ASP A 393 -10.78 12.65 -31.89
N ARG A 394 -11.23 13.82 -31.45
CA ARG A 394 -11.91 13.94 -30.15
C ARG A 394 -13.35 13.40 -30.22
N ASP A 395 -13.98 13.50 -31.39
CA ASP A 395 -15.36 13.10 -31.63
C ASP A 395 -15.45 11.95 -32.65
N PHE A 396 -14.65 10.89 -32.48
CA PHE A 396 -14.72 9.73 -33.37
C PHE A 396 -16.04 8.96 -33.23
N SER A 397 -16.51 8.38 -34.35
CA SER A 397 -17.70 7.52 -34.37
C SER A 397 -17.53 6.27 -33.51
N GLN A 398 -18.64 5.62 -33.14
CA GLN A 398 -18.60 4.36 -32.39
C GLN A 398 -17.83 3.27 -33.13
N ASP A 399 -17.92 3.21 -34.46
CA ASP A 399 -17.18 2.24 -35.27
C ASP A 399 -15.66 2.45 -35.16
N LYS A 400 -15.20 3.70 -35.22
CA LYS A 400 -13.78 4.05 -34.99
C LYS A 400 -13.36 3.71 -33.57
N LYS A 401 -14.20 3.99 -32.56
CA LYS A 401 -13.94 3.61 -31.16
C LYS A 401 -13.71 2.11 -31.02
N ILE A 402 -14.58 1.29 -31.61
CA ILE A 402 -14.46 -0.16 -31.60
C ILE A 402 -13.15 -0.57 -32.28
N LEU A 403 -12.87 -0.04 -33.47
CA LEU A 403 -11.66 -0.35 -34.22
C LEU A 403 -10.37 -0.04 -33.43
N TYR A 404 -10.29 1.14 -32.81
CA TYR A 404 -9.14 1.51 -31.97
C TYR A 404 -9.02 0.62 -30.73
N LYS A 405 -10.14 0.25 -30.10
CA LYS A 405 -10.16 -0.70 -28.98
C LYS A 405 -9.66 -2.09 -29.42
N GLU A 406 -9.99 -2.55 -30.61
CA GLU A 406 -9.51 -3.83 -31.15
C GLU A 406 -7.99 -3.82 -31.41
N VAL A 407 -7.43 -2.70 -31.87
CA VAL A 407 -5.96 -2.54 -31.99
C VAL A 407 -5.29 -2.73 -30.63
N LEU A 408 -5.80 -2.10 -29.57
CA LEU A 408 -5.27 -2.27 -28.22
C LEU A 408 -5.45 -3.71 -27.69
N LYS A 409 -6.63 -4.32 -27.89
CA LYS A 409 -6.88 -5.73 -27.52
C LYS A 409 -6.01 -6.74 -28.27
N SER A 410 -5.43 -6.36 -29.42
CA SER A 410 -4.50 -7.21 -30.16
C SER A 410 -3.10 -7.31 -29.53
N ILE A 411 -2.81 -6.49 -28.51
CA ILE A 411 -1.53 -6.53 -27.80
C ILE A 411 -1.48 -7.82 -26.97
N ARG A 412 -0.31 -8.48 -26.99
CA ARG A 412 -0.01 -9.68 -26.20
C ARG A 412 1.25 -9.40 -25.41
N ILE A 413 1.21 -9.65 -24.11
CA ILE A 413 2.33 -9.46 -23.18
C ILE A 413 2.63 -10.82 -22.58
N CYS A 414 3.92 -11.15 -22.51
CA CYS A 414 4.39 -12.40 -21.92
C CYS A 414 5.57 -12.07 -21.00
N ASP A 415 5.48 -12.55 -19.77
CA ASP A 415 6.60 -12.59 -18.82
C ASP A 415 6.94 -14.06 -18.55
N PRO A 416 8.02 -14.60 -19.14
CA PRO A 416 8.42 -15.99 -18.96
C PRO A 416 8.86 -16.35 -17.52
N SER A 417 9.11 -15.35 -16.67
CA SER A 417 9.64 -15.52 -15.30
C SER A 417 8.88 -14.64 -14.33
N VAL A 418 7.55 -14.77 -14.38
CA VAL A 418 6.59 -13.80 -13.84
C VAL A 418 6.63 -13.60 -12.32
N GLY A 419 7.17 -14.55 -11.56
CA GLY A 419 7.24 -14.45 -10.09
C GLY A 419 5.84 -14.23 -9.48
N SER A 420 5.67 -13.14 -8.71
CA SER A 420 4.37 -12.70 -8.18
C SER A 420 3.37 -12.20 -9.23
N GLY A 421 3.83 -11.92 -10.44
CA GLY A 421 3.04 -11.24 -11.45
C GLY A 421 3.06 -9.71 -11.37
N HIS A 422 3.94 -9.11 -10.55
CA HIS A 422 4.03 -7.64 -10.42
C HIS A 422 4.17 -6.94 -11.79
N PHE A 423 5.02 -7.46 -12.68
CA PHE A 423 5.20 -6.90 -14.03
C PHE A 423 3.90 -6.90 -14.86
N LEU A 424 3.09 -7.96 -14.75
CA LEU A 424 1.81 -8.04 -15.44
C LEU A 424 0.77 -7.07 -14.85
N VAL A 425 0.81 -6.85 -13.53
CA VAL A 425 -0.04 -5.85 -12.86
C VAL A 425 0.33 -4.44 -13.32
N SER A 426 1.61 -4.06 -13.30
CA SER A 426 2.06 -2.75 -13.79
C SER A 426 1.70 -2.56 -15.27
N ALA A 427 1.90 -3.59 -16.10
CA ALA A 427 1.53 -3.55 -17.51
C ALA A 427 0.02 -3.37 -17.73
N LEU A 428 -0.82 -4.01 -16.90
CA LEU A 428 -2.27 -3.82 -16.93
C LEU A 428 -2.65 -2.39 -16.55
N ASN A 429 -2.04 -1.84 -15.49
CA ASN A 429 -2.26 -0.46 -15.06
C ASN A 429 -1.94 0.54 -16.18
N ASP A 430 -0.77 0.40 -16.79
CA ASP A 430 -0.35 1.23 -17.92
C ASP A 430 -1.27 1.06 -19.14
N LEU A 431 -1.69 -0.16 -19.48
CA LEU A 431 -2.66 -0.38 -20.55
C LEU A 431 -3.97 0.35 -20.28
N ILE A 432 -4.54 0.26 -19.08
CA ILE A 432 -5.75 0.99 -18.69
C ILE A 432 -5.55 2.50 -18.81
N TYR A 433 -4.38 3.01 -18.38
CA TYR A 433 -4.04 4.42 -18.52
C TYR A 433 -3.89 4.85 -20.00
N ILE A 434 -3.44 3.96 -20.89
CA ILE A 434 -3.40 4.22 -22.33
C ILE A 434 -4.82 4.32 -22.90
N TYR A 435 -5.75 3.43 -22.52
CA TYR A 435 -7.16 3.57 -22.89
C TYR A 435 -7.72 4.93 -22.45
N TYR A 436 -7.36 5.36 -21.23
CA TYR A 436 -7.71 6.67 -20.71
C TYR A 436 -7.13 7.81 -21.55
N LYS A 437 -5.82 7.82 -21.77
CA LYS A 437 -5.10 8.85 -22.54
C LYS A 437 -5.60 8.98 -23.98
N LEU A 438 -5.96 7.86 -24.61
CA LEU A 438 -6.48 7.86 -25.98
C LEU A 438 -7.97 8.23 -26.07
N GLY A 439 -8.66 8.46 -24.94
CA GLY A 439 -10.09 8.77 -24.93
C GLY A 439 -10.98 7.56 -25.26
N LEU A 440 -10.44 6.34 -25.20
CA LEU A 440 -11.13 5.10 -25.56
C LEU A 440 -11.90 4.50 -24.39
N HIS A 441 -12.21 5.31 -23.38
CA HIS A 441 -12.92 4.92 -22.18
C HIS A 441 -14.31 5.57 -22.13
N ASP A 442 -15.10 5.14 -21.15
CA ASP A 442 -16.40 5.74 -20.83
C ASP A 442 -16.38 6.42 -19.44
N PHE A 443 -15.20 6.51 -18.81
CA PHE A 443 -15.02 7.17 -17.51
C PHE A 443 -15.21 8.70 -17.61
N THR A 444 -15.95 9.26 -16.66
CA THR A 444 -16.11 10.71 -16.46
C THR A 444 -15.11 11.30 -15.45
N CYS A 445 -14.22 10.46 -14.93
CA CYS A 445 -13.26 10.75 -13.88
C CYS A 445 -11.85 10.97 -14.42
N GLU A 446 -11.03 11.66 -13.64
CA GLU A 446 -9.59 11.70 -13.88
C GLU A 446 -8.96 10.38 -13.42
N LEU A 447 -8.02 9.85 -14.20
CA LEU A 447 -7.33 8.61 -13.89
C LEU A 447 -5.82 8.87 -13.86
N LYS A 448 -5.17 8.44 -12.79
CA LYS A 448 -3.73 8.58 -12.56
C LYS A 448 -3.15 7.24 -12.12
N ILE A 449 -1.87 7.05 -12.40
CA ILE A 449 -1.08 5.99 -11.79
C ILE A 449 -0.16 6.67 -10.78
N ASP A 450 -0.22 6.24 -9.53
CA ASP A 450 0.69 6.68 -8.46
C ASP A 450 1.14 5.44 -7.68
N ASN A 451 2.45 5.32 -7.45
CA ASN A 451 3.07 4.15 -6.79
C ASN A 451 2.57 2.78 -7.31
N ASP A 452 2.45 2.64 -8.63
CA ASP A 452 1.94 1.44 -9.31
C ASP A 452 0.49 1.04 -8.95
N GLU A 453 -0.29 2.00 -8.46
CA GLU A 453 -1.73 1.85 -8.25
C GLU A 453 -2.53 2.76 -9.18
N LEU A 454 -3.63 2.23 -9.72
CA LEU A 454 -4.61 3.01 -10.47
C LEU A 454 -5.51 3.81 -9.52
N ILE A 455 -5.39 5.13 -9.59
CA ILE A 455 -6.18 6.10 -8.84
C ILE A 455 -7.23 6.71 -9.77
N ILE A 456 -8.49 6.65 -9.34
CA ILE A 456 -9.63 7.26 -10.02
C ILE A 456 -10.12 8.42 -9.15
N ILE A 457 -10.11 9.63 -9.70
CA ILE A 457 -10.47 10.88 -9.02
C ILE A 457 -11.74 11.43 -9.68
N ASN A 458 -12.80 11.57 -8.89
CA ASN A 458 -14.07 12.12 -9.38
C ASN A 458 -14.07 13.66 -9.30
N LYS A 459 -15.06 14.32 -9.92
CA LYS A 459 -15.17 15.78 -10.01
C LYS A 459 -15.21 16.52 -8.67
N ASN A 460 -15.51 15.82 -7.58
CA ASN A 460 -15.56 16.37 -6.22
C ASN A 460 -14.24 16.22 -5.44
N GLY A 461 -13.16 15.71 -6.05
CA GLY A 461 -11.88 15.47 -5.38
C GLY A 461 -11.87 14.23 -4.47
N GLU A 462 -13.01 13.56 -4.30
CA GLU A 462 -13.09 12.30 -3.58
C GLU A 462 -12.54 11.15 -4.44
N LEU A 463 -11.73 10.30 -3.81
CA LEU A 463 -11.40 8.96 -4.31
C LEU A 463 -12.69 8.13 -4.32
N SER A 464 -13.41 8.18 -5.44
CA SER A 464 -14.60 7.37 -5.66
C SER A 464 -14.47 6.64 -6.98
N PHE A 465 -14.62 5.32 -6.93
CA PHE A 465 -14.79 4.50 -8.10
C PHE A 465 -16.12 4.87 -8.76
N VAL A 466 -16.08 5.36 -9.99
CA VAL A 466 -17.30 5.52 -10.78
C VAL A 466 -17.60 4.21 -11.48
N LEU A 467 -18.68 3.55 -11.03
CA LEU A 467 -19.33 2.47 -11.77
C LEU A 467 -19.60 2.94 -13.21
N PRO A 468 -19.19 2.20 -14.24
CA PRO A 468 -19.68 2.44 -15.59
C PRO A 468 -21.20 2.30 -15.54
N LYS A 469 -21.92 3.39 -15.87
CA LYS A 469 -23.37 3.30 -16.03
C LYS A 469 -23.66 2.39 -17.23
N GLN A 470 -24.36 1.29 -16.95
CA GLN A 470 -24.92 0.31 -17.88
C GLN A 470 -23.92 -0.56 -18.65
N ILE A 471 -23.52 -1.67 -18.01
CA ILE A 471 -23.49 -2.97 -18.68
C ILE A 471 -24.24 -3.92 -17.75
N SER A 472 -25.31 -4.53 -18.24
CA SER A 472 -26.16 -5.44 -17.46
C SER A 472 -25.41 -6.73 -17.13
N TYR A 473 -24.64 -6.73 -16.04
CA TYR A 473 -24.33 -7.94 -15.29
C TYR A 473 -24.42 -7.61 -13.81
N ASN A 474 -25.23 -8.39 -13.10
CA ASN A 474 -25.53 -8.33 -11.67
C ASN A 474 -24.42 -7.67 -10.85
N ASN A 475 -24.68 -6.45 -10.37
CA ASN A 475 -23.75 -5.64 -9.59
C ASN A 475 -23.25 -6.44 -8.37
N ILE A 476 -21.94 -6.63 -8.31
CA ILE A 476 -21.25 -7.61 -7.48
C ILE A 476 -21.17 -7.18 -5.99
N PHE A 477 -21.40 -5.91 -5.66
CA PHE A 477 -21.13 -5.37 -4.31
C PHE A 477 -22.19 -4.42 -3.73
N LEU A 478 -23.40 -4.32 -4.30
CA LEU A 478 -24.44 -3.45 -3.75
C LEU A 478 -25.49 -4.25 -2.98
N LYS A 479 -25.88 -3.74 -1.82
CA LYS A 479 -27.09 -4.17 -1.12
C LYS A 479 -28.29 -3.92 -2.05
N ASP A 480 -29.02 -4.98 -2.42
CA ASP A 480 -30.33 -4.83 -3.05
C ASP A 480 -31.20 -4.01 -2.09
N LYS A 481 -31.44 -2.73 -2.42
CA LYS A 481 -32.44 -1.93 -1.74
C LYS A 481 -33.79 -2.51 -2.16
N LYS A 482 -34.41 -3.26 -1.26
CA LYS A 482 -35.85 -3.54 -1.31
C LYS A 482 -36.63 -2.26 -1.14
#